data_AF-A0A8T3SPD3-F1
#
_entry.id   AF-A0A8T3SPD3-F1
#
_cell.length_a   1.000
_cell.length_b   1.000
_cell.length_c   1.000
_cell.angle_alpha   90.00
_cell.angle_beta   90.00
_cell.angle_gamma   90.00
#
_symmetry.space_group_name_H-M   'P 1'
#
loop_
_entity.id
_entity.type
_entity.pdbx_description
1 polymer ?
#
loop_
_entity_poly.entity_id
_entity_poly.type
_entity_poly.pdbx_seq_one_letter_code
_entity_poly.pdbx_strand_id
1 'polypeptide(L)'
;AKLDQREVDDPITGESRPPDERFLRSVEEKIKVSESGKQSFRQEVVRKAMVAYKAGSKFTLDSHTRLHEAIEQYLFEERRDVLRLVTSAARPDEEAQQKISAVQERLVREYGYDNHSAKEALNYVTTLLSQE
;
A
#
# COMPACT_ATOMS: atom_id res chain seq x y z
N ALA A 1 0.38 17.00 10.62
CA ALA A 1 1.42 16.66 11.58
C ALA A 1 2.59 17.60 11.36
N LYS A 2 2.62 18.71 12.08
CA LYS A 2 3.82 19.09 12.85
C LYS A 2 3.24 19.38 14.22
N LEU A 3 2.94 18.29 14.89
CA LEU A 3 2.58 18.27 16.29
C LEU A 3 3.52 17.20 16.83
N ASP A 4 4.77 17.66 17.03
CA ASP A 4 5.61 17.28 18.17
C ASP A 4 6.91 16.49 17.91
N GLN A 5 7.37 16.30 16.66
CA GLN A 5 8.60 15.50 16.37
C GLN A 5 8.68 14.21 17.22
N ARG A 6 7.51 13.65 17.56
CA ARG A 6 7.45 12.53 18.47
C ARG A 6 8.15 11.38 17.81
N GLU A 7 9.11 10.85 18.53
CA GLU A 7 9.76 9.64 18.14
C GLU A 7 8.70 8.54 18.04
N VAL A 8 8.87 7.69 17.04
CA VAL A 8 8.06 6.53 16.77
C VAL A 8 8.81 5.35 17.32
N ASP A 9 8.14 4.58 18.17
CA ASP A 9 8.69 3.33 18.68
C ASP A 9 8.63 2.26 17.58
N ASP A 10 9.78 1.67 17.28
CA ASP A 10 9.85 0.50 16.41
C ASP A 10 9.22 -0.72 17.11
N PRO A 11 8.17 -1.35 16.55
CA PRO A 11 7.49 -2.47 17.19
C PRO A 11 8.34 -3.75 17.29
N ILE A 12 9.47 -3.84 16.56
CA ILE A 12 10.36 -4.99 16.52
C ILE A 12 11.56 -4.79 17.46
N THR A 13 12.16 -3.59 17.45
CA THR A 13 13.37 -3.31 18.23
C THR A 13 13.11 -2.57 19.54
N GLY A 14 11.93 -1.93 19.68
CA GLY A 14 11.58 -1.10 20.84
C GLY A 14 12.35 0.22 20.91
N GLU A 15 13.11 0.55 19.88
CA GLU A 15 13.86 1.81 19.82
C GLU A 15 12.96 2.96 19.38
N SER A 16 13.10 4.08 20.07
CA SER A 16 12.46 5.35 19.77
C SER A 16 13.26 6.03 18.63
N ARG A 17 12.61 6.26 17.49
CA ARG A 17 13.27 6.79 16.28
C ARG A 17 12.53 8.00 15.72
N PRO A 18 13.21 8.95 15.06
CA PRO A 18 12.51 10.02 14.37
C PRO A 18 11.58 9.44 13.28
N PRO A 19 10.43 10.07 13.01
CA PRO A 19 9.57 9.67 11.90
C PRO A 19 10.35 9.64 10.59
N ASP A 20 10.18 8.58 9.80
CA ASP A 20 10.81 8.47 8.48
C ASP A 20 10.16 9.45 7.49
N GLU A 21 10.71 10.66 7.42
CA GLU A 21 10.21 11.68 6.50
C GLU A 21 10.36 11.26 5.03
N ARG A 22 11.35 10.42 4.69
CA ARG A 22 11.55 9.95 3.30
C ARG A 22 10.39 9.04 2.90
N PHE A 23 10.02 8.10 3.77
CA PHE A 23 8.86 7.24 3.57
C PHE A 23 7.56 8.04 3.47
N LEU A 24 7.35 9.01 4.38
CA LEU A 24 6.16 9.86 4.32
C LEU A 24 6.07 10.63 3.01
N ARG A 25 7.21 11.16 2.51
CA ARG A 25 7.26 11.84 1.20
C ARG A 25 6.98 10.89 0.04
N SER A 26 7.55 9.68 0.05
CA SER A 26 7.36 8.72 -1.05
C SER A 26 5.90 8.29 -1.20
N VAL A 27 5.14 8.25 -0.10
CA VAL A 27 3.69 8.00 -0.11
C VAL A 27 2.92 9.25 -0.59
N GLU A 28 3.19 10.42 -0.02
CA GLU A 28 2.53 11.69 -0.34
C GLU A 28 2.64 12.08 -1.82
N GLU A 29 3.78 11.80 -2.43
CA GLU A 29 4.05 12.15 -3.83
C GLU A 29 3.19 11.35 -4.81
N LYS A 30 2.72 10.15 -4.44
CA LYS A 30 1.84 9.32 -5.29
C LYS A 30 0.53 10.03 -5.62
N ILE A 31 -0.06 10.69 -4.64
CA ILE A 31 -1.27 11.52 -4.81
C ILE A 31 -0.97 12.99 -5.13
N LYS A 32 0.22 13.27 -5.67
CA LYS A 32 0.66 14.60 -6.15
C LYS A 32 0.64 15.69 -5.06
N VAL A 33 0.90 15.32 -3.80
CA VAL A 33 1.06 16.31 -2.73
C VAL A 33 2.40 17.02 -2.91
N SER A 34 2.32 18.31 -3.23
CA SER A 34 3.49 19.17 -3.39
C SER A 34 4.30 19.30 -2.10
N GLU A 35 5.57 19.67 -2.24
CA GLU A 35 6.45 19.93 -1.10
C GLU A 35 5.88 21.00 -0.15
N SER A 36 5.22 22.03 -0.70
CA SER A 36 4.51 23.06 0.07
C SER A 36 3.24 22.54 0.75
N GLY A 37 2.58 21.52 0.16
CA GLY A 37 1.33 20.94 0.63
C GLY A 37 1.51 19.82 1.66
N LYS A 38 2.71 19.26 1.81
CA LYS A 38 3.00 18.12 2.71
C LYS A 38 2.50 18.36 4.14
N GLN A 39 2.73 19.56 4.64
CA GLN A 39 2.42 19.93 6.01
C GLN A 39 0.91 19.94 6.26
N SER A 40 0.16 20.50 5.32
CA SER A 40 -1.29 20.58 5.33
C SER A 40 -1.92 19.20 5.23
N PHE A 41 -1.44 18.36 4.30
CA PHE A 41 -1.92 16.98 4.13
C PHE A 41 -1.72 16.15 5.41
N ARG A 42 -0.51 16.17 5.98
CA ARG A 42 -0.26 15.49 7.26
C ARG A 42 -1.18 16.01 8.37
N GLN A 43 -1.51 17.29 8.39
CA GLN A 43 -2.38 17.88 9.43
C GLN A 43 -3.82 17.45 9.25
N GLU A 44 -4.28 17.33 8.01
CA GLU A 44 -5.58 16.75 7.68
C GLU A 44 -5.72 15.32 8.21
N VAL A 45 -4.74 14.45 7.93
CA VAL A 45 -4.71 13.08 8.43
C VAL A 45 -4.79 13.04 9.95
N VAL A 46 -3.96 13.81 10.65
CA VAL A 46 -3.98 13.89 12.13
C VAL A 46 -5.32 14.39 12.64
N ARG A 47 -5.92 15.40 12.01
CA ARG A 47 -7.23 15.93 12.41
C ARG A 47 -8.29 14.84 12.32
N LYS A 48 -8.29 14.05 11.24
CA LYS A 48 -9.22 12.93 11.06
C LYS A 48 -9.00 11.86 12.13
N ALA A 49 -7.75 11.51 12.42
CA ALA A 49 -7.42 10.56 13.47
C ALA A 49 -7.85 11.05 14.86
N MET A 50 -7.68 12.33 15.17
CA MET A 50 -8.16 12.92 16.44
C MET A 50 -9.67 12.87 16.57
N VAL A 51 -10.41 13.08 15.48
CA VAL A 51 -11.88 12.95 15.48
C VAL A 51 -12.30 11.53 15.80
N ALA A 52 -11.67 10.52 15.17
CA ALA A 52 -11.92 9.11 15.46
C ALA A 52 -11.61 8.78 16.94
N TYR A 53 -10.44 9.19 17.42
CA TYR A 53 -10.02 8.99 18.80
C TYR A 53 -11.02 9.58 19.82
N LYS A 54 -11.47 10.82 19.58
CA LYS A 54 -12.48 11.47 20.44
C LYS A 54 -13.84 10.76 20.42
N ALA A 55 -14.19 10.12 19.30
CA ALA A 55 -15.39 9.31 19.18
C ALA A 55 -15.24 7.90 19.78
N GLY A 56 -14.08 7.55 20.33
CA GLY A 56 -13.78 6.21 20.84
C GLY A 56 -13.53 5.17 19.74
N SER A 57 -13.41 5.59 18.48
CA SER A 57 -13.11 4.71 17.36
C SER A 57 -11.63 4.77 16.97
N LYS A 58 -11.13 3.69 16.36
CA LYS A 58 -9.76 3.64 15.84
C LYS A 58 -9.71 4.29 14.47
N PHE A 59 -8.65 5.05 14.20
CA PHE A 59 -8.35 5.53 12.86
C PHE A 59 -7.89 4.35 12.00
N THR A 60 -8.57 4.13 10.88
CA THR A 60 -8.22 3.10 9.88
C THR A 60 -7.89 3.76 8.54
N LEU A 61 -7.26 3.04 7.61
CA LEU A 61 -6.95 3.57 6.28
C LEU A 61 -8.20 3.99 5.51
N ASP A 62 -9.30 3.25 5.66
CA ASP A 62 -10.61 3.56 5.05
C ASP A 62 -11.19 4.89 5.53
N SER A 63 -10.76 5.37 6.70
CA SER A 63 -11.26 6.62 7.25
C SER A 63 -10.73 7.87 6.52
N HIS A 64 -9.73 7.72 5.64
CA HIS A 64 -9.15 8.82 4.89
C HIS A 64 -8.81 8.43 3.45
N THR A 65 -9.74 8.65 2.53
CA THR A 65 -9.66 8.27 1.10
C THR A 65 -8.34 8.63 0.44
N ARG A 66 -7.88 9.88 0.56
CA ARG A 66 -6.61 10.29 -0.07
C ARG A 66 -5.38 9.58 0.50
N LEU A 67 -5.41 9.22 1.77
CA LEU A 67 -4.28 8.52 2.40
C LEU A 67 -4.29 7.05 1.99
N HIS A 68 -5.49 6.45 1.92
CA HIS A 68 -5.70 5.12 1.37
C HIS A 68 -5.14 5.02 -0.05
N GLU A 69 -5.55 5.91 -0.95
CA GLU A 69 -5.07 5.97 -2.34
C GLU A 69 -3.54 6.14 -2.42
N ALA A 70 -2.97 7.00 -1.57
CA ALA A 70 -1.52 7.24 -1.54
C ALA A 70 -0.73 5.98 -1.17
N ILE A 71 -1.19 5.26 -0.15
CA ILE A 71 -0.55 4.02 0.30
C ILE A 71 -0.75 2.91 -0.71
N GLU A 72 -1.95 2.80 -1.30
CA GLU A 72 -2.26 1.83 -2.34
C GLU A 72 -1.32 2.00 -3.55
N GLN A 73 -1.24 3.21 -4.10
CA GLN A 73 -0.33 3.50 -5.22
C GLN A 73 1.14 3.26 -4.87
N TYR A 74 1.55 3.63 -3.65
CA TYR A 74 2.91 3.37 -3.19
C TYR A 74 3.23 1.87 -3.16
N LEU A 75 2.34 1.05 -2.59
CA LEU A 75 2.52 -0.41 -2.51
C LEU A 75 2.48 -1.07 -3.88
N PHE A 76 1.63 -0.59 -4.79
CA PHE A 76 1.58 -1.07 -6.17
C PHE A 76 2.90 -0.80 -6.91
N GLU A 77 3.45 0.40 -6.77
CA GLU A 77 4.71 0.75 -7.43
C GLU A 77 5.89 -0.02 -6.84
N GLU A 78 5.94 -0.15 -5.50
CA GLU A 78 7.01 -0.89 -4.81
C GLU A 78 7.01 -2.38 -5.19
N ARG A 79 5.83 -2.97 -5.44
CA ARG A 79 5.70 -4.38 -5.87
C ARG A 79 5.55 -4.56 -7.38
N ARG A 80 5.65 -3.48 -8.15
CA ARG A 80 5.37 -3.50 -9.60
C ARG A 80 6.21 -4.51 -10.36
N ASP A 81 7.48 -4.70 -10.01
CA ASP A 81 8.36 -5.63 -10.74
C ASP A 81 7.98 -7.10 -10.48
N VAL A 82 7.55 -7.41 -9.25
CA VAL A 82 6.99 -8.73 -8.91
C VAL A 82 5.68 -8.95 -9.67
N LEU A 83 4.84 -7.92 -9.77
CA LEU A 83 3.58 -8.02 -10.50
C LEU A 83 3.80 -8.10 -12.02
N ARG A 84 4.73 -7.33 -12.60
CA ARG A 84 5.07 -7.34 -14.03
C ARG A 84 5.54 -8.70 -14.52
N LEU A 85 6.29 -9.42 -13.69
CA LEU A 85 6.70 -10.80 -13.97
C LEU A 85 5.49 -11.74 -14.18
N VAL A 86 4.39 -11.46 -13.48
CA VAL A 86 3.14 -12.24 -13.54
C VAL A 86 2.28 -11.77 -14.73
N THR A 87 2.36 -10.49 -15.11
CA THR A 87 1.52 -9.90 -16.18
C THR A 87 2.09 -9.95 -17.59
N SER A 88 3.37 -10.28 -17.80
CA SER A 88 3.97 -10.52 -19.14
C SER A 88 3.43 -11.79 -19.82
N ALA A 89 2.17 -12.11 -19.60
CA ALA A 89 1.40 -13.24 -20.10
C ALA A 89 0.76 -12.98 -21.47
N ALA A 90 1.15 -11.94 -22.22
CA ALA A 90 0.72 -11.76 -23.61
C ALA A 90 1.24 -12.92 -24.50
N ARG A 91 2.38 -13.52 -24.12
CA ARG A 91 2.81 -14.88 -24.45
C ARG A 91 3.52 -15.42 -23.21
N PRO A 92 2.85 -16.18 -22.34
CA PRO A 92 3.51 -16.73 -21.16
C PRO A 92 4.46 -17.82 -21.62
N ASP A 93 5.75 -17.57 -21.47
CA ASP A 93 6.78 -18.59 -21.49
C ASP A 93 6.43 -19.63 -20.39
N GLU A 94 6.81 -20.91 -20.56
CA GLU A 94 6.52 -21.95 -19.56
C GLU A 94 6.95 -21.55 -18.13
N GLU A 95 8.04 -20.78 -18.02
CA GLU A 95 8.54 -20.27 -16.75
C GLU A 95 7.59 -19.25 -16.08
N ALA A 96 6.96 -18.36 -16.85
CA ALA A 96 5.99 -17.40 -16.32
C ALA A 96 4.72 -18.12 -15.83
N GLN A 97 4.30 -19.15 -16.56
CA GLN A 97 3.11 -19.94 -16.23
C GLN A 97 3.29 -20.77 -14.96
N GLN A 98 4.50 -21.30 -14.75
CA GLN A 98 4.87 -21.96 -13.50
C GLN A 98 4.87 -20.98 -12.32
N LYS A 99 5.41 -19.76 -12.50
CA LYS A 99 5.41 -18.73 -11.45
C LYS A 99 4.00 -18.28 -11.08
N ILE A 100 3.13 -18.04 -12.07
CA ILE A 100 1.72 -17.69 -11.84
C ILE A 100 1.03 -18.81 -11.04
N SER A 101 1.24 -20.07 -11.43
CA SER A 101 0.65 -21.21 -10.73
C SER A 101 1.16 -21.33 -9.29
N ALA A 102 2.45 -21.10 -9.05
CA ALA A 102 3.02 -21.09 -7.70
C ALA A 102 2.44 -19.95 -6.83
N VAL A 103 2.20 -18.78 -7.41
CA VAL A 103 1.55 -17.66 -6.70
C VAL A 103 0.08 -18.00 -6.38
N GLN A 104 -0.66 -18.60 -7.32
CA GLN A 104 -2.03 -19.06 -7.08
C GLN A 104 -2.09 -20.09 -5.96
N GLU A 105 -1.23 -21.11 -5.98
CA GLU A 105 -1.17 -22.11 -4.90
C GLU A 105 -0.88 -21.47 -3.54
N ARG A 106 -0.01 -20.46 -3.51
CA ARG A 106 0.31 -19.75 -2.28
C ARG A 106 -0.87 -18.92 -1.77
N LEU A 107 -1.59 -18.23 -2.66
CA LEU A 107 -2.83 -17.52 -2.30
C LEU A 107 -3.88 -18.47 -1.71
N VAL A 108 -4.00 -19.67 -2.26
CA VAL A 108 -4.92 -20.70 -1.74
C VAL A 108 -4.46 -21.21 -0.37
N ARG A 109 -3.18 -21.60 -0.23
CA ARG A 109 -2.66 -22.25 0.98
C ARG A 109 -2.45 -21.31 2.16
N GLU A 110 -1.93 -20.10 1.92
CA GLU A 110 -1.54 -19.17 2.99
C GLU A 110 -2.62 -18.13 3.29
N TYR A 111 -3.46 -17.79 2.30
CA TYR A 111 -4.42 -16.68 2.41
C TYR A 111 -5.89 -17.10 2.26
N GLY A 112 -6.16 -18.40 2.07
CA GLY A 112 -7.51 -18.96 2.07
C GLY A 112 -8.35 -18.65 0.84
N TYR A 113 -7.72 -18.24 -0.27
CA TYR A 113 -8.41 -18.06 -1.55
C TYR A 113 -8.82 -19.41 -2.12
N ASP A 114 -9.85 -19.43 -2.97
CA ASP A 114 -10.12 -20.56 -3.85
C ASP A 114 -9.41 -20.36 -5.21
N ASN A 115 -9.35 -21.41 -6.03
CA ASN A 115 -8.65 -21.34 -7.32
C ASN A 115 -9.21 -20.26 -8.26
N HIS A 116 -10.53 -20.00 -8.21
CA HIS A 116 -11.17 -18.99 -9.04
C HIS A 116 -10.86 -17.59 -8.51
N SER A 117 -11.03 -17.34 -7.21
CA SER A 117 -10.74 -16.02 -6.63
C SER A 117 -9.26 -15.64 -6.66
N ALA A 118 -8.33 -16.60 -6.51
CA ALA A 118 -6.90 -16.35 -6.69
C ALA A 118 -6.56 -15.93 -8.13
N LYS A 119 -7.18 -16.58 -9.12
CA LYS A 119 -7.00 -16.23 -10.54
C LYS A 119 -7.57 -14.86 -10.86
N GLU A 120 -8.77 -14.56 -10.37
CA GLU A 120 -9.41 -13.26 -10.58
C GLU A 120 -8.66 -12.12 -9.90
N ALA A 121 -8.11 -12.34 -8.70
CA ALA A 121 -7.26 -11.36 -8.03
C ALA A 121 -6.02 -11.02 -8.87
N LEU A 122 -5.36 -12.03 -9.44
CA LEU A 122 -4.21 -11.81 -10.34
C LEU A 122 -4.62 -11.10 -11.63
N ASN A 123 -5.75 -11.46 -12.22
CA ASN A 123 -6.28 -10.79 -13.41
C ASN A 123 -6.61 -9.32 -13.14
N TYR A 124 -7.25 -9.03 -12.00
CA TYR A 124 -7.59 -7.67 -11.60
C TYR A 124 -6.35 -6.80 -11.45
N VAL A 125 -5.32 -7.31 -10.77
CA VAL A 125 -4.02 -6.63 -10.65
C VAL A 125 -3.36 -6.46 -12.02
N THR A 126 -3.49 -7.44 -12.91
CA THR A 126 -2.98 -7.35 -14.29
C THR A 126 -3.65 -6.24 -15.09
N THR A 127 -4.97 -6.09 -14.95
CA THR A 127 -5.73 -5.03 -15.62
C THR A 127 -5.37 -3.65 -15.09
N LEU A 128 -5.18 -3.49 -13.77
CA LEU A 128 -4.74 -2.23 -13.17
C LEU A 128 -3.37 -1.80 -13.71
N LEU A 129 -2.42 -2.73 -13.82
CA LEU A 129 -1.08 -2.47 -14.36
C LEU A 129 -1.05 -2.16 -15.86
N SER A 130 -2.12 -2.48 -16.58
CA SER A 130 -2.25 -2.24 -18.03
C SER A 130 -2.98 -0.94 -18.34
N GLN A 131 -3.60 -0.30 -17.35
CA GLN A 131 -4.37 0.95 -17.48
C GLN A 131 -3.56 2.21 -17.14
N GLU A 132 -2.32 2.07 -16.65
CA GLU A 132 -1.32 3.14 -16.50
C GLU A 132 -0.33 3.17 -17.68
#